data_AF-A0A937SZ90-F1
#
_entry.id   AF-A0A937SZ90-F1
#
_cell.length_a   1.000
_cell.length_b   1.000
_cell.length_c   1.000
_cell.angle_alpha   90.00
_cell.angle_beta   90.00
_cell.angle_gamma   90.00
#
_symmetry.space_group_name_H-M   'P 1'
#
loop_
_entity.id
_entity.type
_entity.pdbx_description
1 polymer ?
#
loop_
_entity_poly.entity_id
_entity_poly.type
_entity_poly.pdbx_seq_one_letter_code
_entity_poly.pdbx_strand_id
1 'polypeptide(L)'
;PEDDYQFSTAVIEMKEDRETFLIAPELWSELPGEIVPKIFLTGMTRQGVLFLWSIRLPNADGRHDNWNRSALEAAELAKKKWVKVVSNMALGGYEVYEATGELPDPEWPDLSFGEIMEIAFKDRYITGMDHPVIRRLNGEI
;
A
#
# COMPACT_ATOMS: atom_id res chain seq x y z
N PRO A 1 -12.21 -11.23 -3.40
CA PRO A 1 -11.78 -10.36 -4.51
C PRO A 1 -10.66 -11.04 -5.28
N GLU A 2 -10.88 -11.33 -6.56
CA GLU A 2 -9.87 -11.87 -7.48
C GLU A 2 -8.72 -10.85 -7.68
N ASP A 3 -7.66 -11.26 -8.37
CA ASP A 3 -6.38 -10.55 -8.53
C ASP A 3 -6.49 -9.10 -9.08
N ASP A 4 -7.68 -8.64 -9.46
CA ASP A 4 -7.98 -7.34 -10.06
C ASP A 4 -7.93 -6.13 -9.09
N TYR A 5 -7.78 -6.37 -7.78
CA TYR A 5 -7.73 -5.29 -6.77
C TYR A 5 -6.43 -5.25 -5.94
N GLN A 6 -5.37 -5.86 -6.47
CA GLN A 6 -4.01 -5.71 -5.94
C GLN A 6 -3.10 -5.08 -7.00
N PHE A 7 -2.23 -4.18 -6.57
CA PHE A 7 -1.32 -3.48 -7.48
C PHE A 7 0.06 -3.31 -6.89
N SER A 8 1.03 -3.96 -7.51
CA SER A 8 2.45 -3.80 -7.19
C SER A 8 3.03 -2.64 -7.99
N THR A 9 3.71 -1.73 -7.30
CA THR A 9 4.27 -0.51 -7.88
C THR A 9 5.43 0.00 -7.05
N ALA A 10 6.02 1.13 -7.45
CA ALA A 10 7.00 1.85 -6.67
C ALA A 10 6.48 3.24 -6.30
N VAL A 11 6.85 3.70 -5.09
CA VAL A 11 6.46 5.00 -4.56
C VAL A 11 7.66 5.77 -4.03
N ILE A 12 7.56 7.09 -3.97
CA ILE A 12 8.44 7.94 -3.16
C ILE A 12 7.70 8.32 -1.88
N GLU A 13 8.36 8.19 -0.72
CA GLU A 13 7.82 8.55 0.59
C GLU A 13 8.47 9.84 1.11
N MET A 14 7.75 10.96 1.02
CA MET A 14 8.18 12.24 1.57
C MET A 14 7.86 12.28 3.08
N LYS A 15 8.79 11.79 3.90
CA LYS A 15 8.58 11.60 5.35
C LYS A 15 8.27 12.90 6.10
N GLU A 16 8.86 14.02 5.67
CA GLU A 16 8.66 15.34 6.29
C GLU A 16 7.20 15.79 6.16
N ASP A 17 6.61 15.56 4.98
CA ASP A 17 5.24 15.98 4.66
C ASP A 17 4.22 14.85 4.91
N ARG A 18 4.70 13.64 5.24
CA ARG A 18 3.91 12.41 5.36
C ARG A 18 3.12 12.08 4.09
N GLU A 19 3.70 12.39 2.93
CA GLU A 19 3.09 12.16 1.63
C GLU A 19 3.71 10.95 0.94
N THR A 20 2.91 10.27 0.11
CA THR A 20 3.35 9.16 -0.72
C THR A 20 2.96 9.46 -2.16
N PHE A 21 3.95 9.39 -3.05
CA PHE A 21 3.78 9.67 -4.47
C PHE A 21 3.93 8.38 -5.26
N LEU A 22 2.95 8.08 -6.11
CA LEU A 22 3.04 6.99 -7.07
C LEU A 22 4.02 7.37 -8.19
N ILE A 23 4.85 6.43 -8.65
CA ILE A 23 5.83 6.68 -9.71
C ILE A 23 5.45 5.91 -10.97
N ALA A 24 5.43 6.59 -12.12
CA ALA A 24 5.26 5.95 -13.42
C ALA A 24 6.36 4.89 -13.65
N PRO A 25 6.01 3.67 -14.11
CA PRO A 25 6.97 2.57 -14.30
C PRO A 25 8.20 2.93 -15.13
N GLU A 26 8.02 3.82 -16.10
CA GLU A 26 9.07 4.29 -17.00
C GLU A 26 10.20 5.04 -16.28
N LEU A 27 9.90 5.64 -15.12
CA LEU A 27 10.88 6.41 -14.33
C LEU A 27 11.63 5.56 -13.31
N TRP A 28 11.23 4.30 -13.08
CA TRP A 28 11.80 3.50 -11.98
C TRP A 28 13.31 3.30 -12.11
N SER A 29 13.83 3.15 -13.33
CA SER A 29 15.28 3.02 -13.58
C SER A 29 16.06 4.31 -13.38
N GLU A 30 15.39 5.46 -13.44
CA GLU A 30 16.01 6.79 -13.28
C GLU A 30 16.11 7.23 -11.81
N LEU A 31 15.41 6.53 -10.90
CA LEU A 31 15.30 6.87 -9.49
C LEU A 31 15.82 5.75 -8.55
N PRO A 32 17.04 5.21 -8.77
CA PRO A 32 17.57 4.15 -7.93
C PRO A 32 17.84 4.67 -6.50
N GLY A 33 17.34 3.93 -5.51
CA GLY A 33 17.53 4.27 -4.09
C GLY A 33 16.50 5.24 -3.51
N GLU A 34 15.78 5.97 -4.36
CA GLU A 34 14.70 6.89 -3.94
C GLU A 34 13.33 6.22 -3.87
N ILE A 35 13.12 5.18 -4.68
CA ILE A 35 11.85 4.47 -4.74
C ILE A 35 11.73 3.33 -3.73
N VAL A 36 10.51 3.13 -3.25
CA VAL A 36 10.12 2.05 -2.34
C VAL A 36 9.11 1.15 -3.05
N PRO A 37 9.42 -0.13 -3.31
CA PRO A 37 8.45 -1.05 -3.89
C PRO A 37 7.35 -1.39 -2.87
N LYS A 38 6.10 -1.33 -3.31
CA LYS A 38 4.92 -1.61 -2.50
C LYS A 38 3.87 -2.39 -3.28
N ILE A 39 3.05 -3.13 -2.56
CA ILE A 39 1.77 -3.63 -3.02
C ILE A 39 0.66 -2.84 -2.34
N PHE A 40 -0.33 -2.41 -3.12
CA PHE A 40 -1.57 -1.82 -2.64
C PHE A 40 -2.67 -2.87 -2.73
N LEU A 41 -3.39 -3.07 -1.63
CA LEU A 41 -4.50 -4.01 -1.53
C LEU A 41 -5.75 -3.24 -1.14
N THR A 42 -6.86 -3.42 -1.85
CA THR A 42 -8.15 -2.85 -1.39
C THR A 42 -8.68 -3.63 -0.19
N GLY A 43 -9.07 -2.91 0.85
CA GLY A 43 -9.76 -3.45 2.01
C GLY A 43 -11.07 -2.72 2.27
N MET A 44 -11.98 -3.38 2.97
CA MET A 44 -13.22 -2.81 3.46
C MET A 44 -13.25 -2.96 4.99
N THR A 45 -13.58 -1.90 5.71
CA THR A 45 -13.81 -2.00 7.16
C THR A 45 -15.22 -2.55 7.43
N ARG A 46 -15.48 -3.02 8.66
CA ARG A 46 -16.83 -3.47 9.05
C ARG A 46 -17.89 -2.36 8.98
N GLN A 47 -17.46 -1.10 8.95
CA GLN A 47 -18.32 0.07 8.82
C GLN A 47 -18.58 0.47 7.37
N GLY A 48 -18.11 -0.32 6.38
CA GLY A 48 -18.30 -0.02 4.96
C GLY A 48 -17.36 1.07 4.43
N VAL A 49 -16.23 1.32 5.11
CA VAL A 49 -15.20 2.25 4.62
C VAL A 49 -14.20 1.49 3.75
N LEU A 50 -14.15 1.82 2.46
CA LEU A 50 -13.13 1.37 1.52
C LEU A 50 -11.78 2.03 1.82
N PHE A 51 -10.70 1.27 1.79
CA PHE A 51 -9.34 1.79 1.95
C PHE A 51 -8.33 1.03 1.07
N LEU A 52 -7.19 1.67 0.81
CA LEU A 52 -6.00 1.02 0.24
C LEU A 52 -4.99 0.74 1.34
N TRP A 53 -4.67 -0.54 1.54
CA TRP A 53 -3.60 -0.95 2.42
C TRP A 53 -2.30 -1.05 1.64
N SER A 54 -1.35 -0.15 1.94
CA SER A 54 -0.01 -0.20 1.37
C SER A 54 0.90 -1.10 2.20
N ILE A 55 1.53 -2.11 1.58
CA ILE A 55 2.50 -2.99 2.23
C ILE A 55 3.81 -2.92 1.45
N ARG A 56 4.94 -2.77 2.14
CA ARG A 56 6.26 -2.72 1.50
C ARG A 56 6.66 -4.12 1.04
N LEU A 57 7.06 -4.23 -0.23
CA LEU A 57 7.61 -5.45 -0.80
C LEU A 57 9.07 -5.65 -0.35
N PRO A 58 9.60 -6.87 -0.34
CA PRO A 58 10.97 -7.11 0.08
C PRO A 58 11.92 -6.41 -0.88
N ASN A 59 13.03 -5.87 -0.35
CA ASN A 59 14.11 -5.39 -1.19
C ASN A 59 14.79 -6.57 -1.93
N ALA A 60 15.65 -6.27 -2.89
CA ALA A 60 16.37 -7.29 -3.68
C ALA A 60 17.22 -8.26 -2.84
N ASP A 61 17.54 -7.93 -1.57
CA ASP A 61 18.20 -8.80 -0.62
C ASP A 61 17.25 -9.81 0.07
N GLY A 62 15.96 -9.78 -0.27
CA GLY A 62 14.92 -10.66 0.25
C GLY A 62 14.51 -10.39 1.70
N ARG A 63 15.04 -9.34 2.34
CA ARG A 63 14.75 -9.05 3.75
C ARG A 63 13.39 -8.35 3.87
N HIS A 64 12.40 -9.09 4.32
CA HIS A 64 11.21 -8.53 4.94
C HIS A 64 11.47 -8.23 6.42
N ASP A 65 11.07 -7.06 6.89
CA ASP A 65 10.84 -6.90 8.32
C ASP A 65 9.58 -7.70 8.74
N ASN A 66 9.51 -8.04 10.02
CA ASN A 66 8.39 -8.80 10.57
C ASN A 66 7.04 -8.07 10.36
N TRP A 67 7.05 -6.74 10.28
CA TRP A 67 5.86 -5.92 10.03
C TRP A 67 5.25 -6.18 8.66
N ASN A 68 6.03 -6.14 7.60
CA ASN A 68 5.53 -6.35 6.25
C ASN A 68 5.13 -7.81 6.02
N ARG A 69 5.87 -8.77 6.59
CA ARG A 69 5.50 -10.19 6.51
C ARG A 69 4.14 -10.45 7.19
N SER A 70 3.98 -10.01 8.44
CA SER A 70 2.71 -10.20 9.17
C SER A 70 1.54 -9.43 8.55
N ALA A 71 1.80 -8.29 7.89
CA ALA A 71 0.77 -7.57 7.13
C ALA A 71 0.30 -8.36 5.89
N LEU A 72 1.22 -8.98 5.13
CA LEU A 72 0.85 -9.84 4.00
C LEU A 72 0.07 -11.07 4.46
N GLU A 73 0.49 -11.73 5.54
CA GLU A 73 -0.23 -12.85 6.14
C GLU A 73 -1.65 -12.44 6.59
N ALA A 74 -1.77 -11.27 7.22
CA ALA A 74 -3.07 -10.71 7.60
C ALA A 74 -3.98 -10.45 6.39
N ALA A 75 -3.42 -9.89 5.31
CA ALA A 75 -4.17 -9.60 4.10
C ALA A 75 -4.64 -10.88 3.40
N GLU A 76 -3.80 -11.91 3.34
CA GLU A 76 -4.20 -13.23 2.79
C GLU A 76 -5.30 -13.90 3.62
N LEU A 77 -5.26 -13.75 4.95
CA LEU A 77 -6.35 -14.22 5.81
C LEU A 77 -7.63 -13.40 5.62
N ALA A 78 -7.50 -12.08 5.45
CA ALA A 78 -8.61 -11.15 5.22
C ALA A 78 -9.40 -11.46 3.93
N LYS A 79 -8.77 -12.09 2.93
CA LYS A 79 -9.46 -12.56 1.72
C LYS A 79 -10.54 -13.61 2.01
N LYS A 80 -10.46 -14.29 3.16
CA LYS A 80 -11.34 -15.43 3.52
C LYS A 80 -12.29 -15.11 4.65
N LYS A 81 -11.90 -14.24 5.57
CA LYS A 81 -12.65 -13.92 6.80
C LYS A 81 -12.38 -12.49 7.23
N TRP A 82 -13.31 -11.94 8.01
CA TRP A 82 -13.05 -10.71 8.75
C TRP A 82 -11.90 -10.91 9.74
N VAL A 83 -10.92 -10.01 9.70
CA VAL A 83 -9.77 -10.02 10.60
C VAL A 83 -9.63 -8.69 11.33
N LYS A 84 -9.14 -8.75 12.56
CA LYS A 84 -8.63 -7.61 13.31
C LYS A 84 -7.11 -7.69 13.32
N VAL A 85 -6.46 -6.63 12.85
CA VAL A 85 -5.01 -6.51 12.79
C VAL A 85 -4.56 -5.54 13.88
N VAL A 86 -3.65 -5.97 14.74
CA VAL A 86 -3.18 -5.19 15.90
C VAL A 86 -1.66 -5.10 15.89
N SER A 87 -1.10 -3.90 15.96
CA SER A 87 0.34 -3.71 16.08
C SER A 87 0.84 -4.21 17.43
N ASN A 88 1.85 -5.08 17.41
CA ASN A 88 2.53 -5.59 18.59
C ASN A 88 4.02 -5.24 18.53
N MET A 89 4.41 -4.24 19.32
CA MET A 89 5.79 -3.73 19.35
C MET A 89 6.80 -4.73 19.91
N ALA A 90 6.37 -5.62 20.83
CA ALA A 90 7.24 -6.64 21.40
C ALA A 90 7.55 -7.75 20.38
N LEU A 91 6.58 -8.10 19.53
CA LEU A 91 6.75 -8.99 18.39
C LEU A 91 7.50 -8.31 17.23
N GLY A 92 7.42 -6.98 17.13
CA GLY A 92 7.89 -6.21 15.99
C GLY A 92 7.06 -6.49 14.73
N GLY A 93 5.75 -6.71 14.87
CA GLY A 93 4.86 -7.08 13.79
C GLY A 93 3.39 -6.95 14.17
N TYR A 94 2.51 -7.48 13.35
CA TYR A 94 1.07 -7.51 13.61
C TYR A 94 0.63 -8.85 14.20
N GLU A 95 -0.24 -8.79 15.21
CA GLU A 95 -1.07 -9.91 15.62
C GLU A 95 -2.41 -9.85 14.87
N VAL A 96 -2.87 -11.00 14.39
CA VAL A 96 -4.07 -11.12 13.57
C VAL A 96 -5.08 -11.98 14.30
N TYR A 97 -6.30 -11.48 14.46
CA TYR A 97 -7.40 -12.19 15.10
C TYR A 97 -8.53 -12.36 14.11
N GLU A 98 -8.98 -13.59 13.92
CA GLU A 98 -10.17 -13.89 13.11
C GLU A 98 -11.45 -13.50 13.87
N ALA A 99 -12.44 -12.99 13.13
CA ALA A 99 -13.78 -12.85 13.67
C ALA A 99 -14.35 -14.23 14.02
N THR A 100 -14.93 -14.35 15.21
CA THR A 100 -15.56 -15.58 15.70
C THR A 100 -17.05 -15.67 15.39
N GLY A 101 -17.68 -14.54 15.04
CA GLY A 101 -19.09 -14.48 14.65
C GLY A 101 -19.28 -14.56 13.15
N GLU A 102 -20.50 -14.92 12.74
CA GLU A 102 -20.93 -14.80 11.35
C GLU A 102 -21.21 -13.33 11.05
N LEU A 103 -20.35 -12.74 10.23
CA LEU A 103 -20.49 -11.37 9.75
C LEU A 103 -20.82 -11.43 8.26
N PRO A 104 -21.70 -10.53 7.78
CA PRO A 104 -21.98 -10.46 6.35
C PRO A 104 -20.71 -10.12 5.57
N ASP A 105 -20.66 -10.56 4.32
CA ASP A 105 -19.60 -10.15 3.40
C ASP A 105 -19.62 -8.63 3.19
N PRO A 106 -18.45 -8.01 2.93
CA PRO A 106 -18.38 -6.59 2.63
C PRO A 106 -19.14 -6.25 1.34
N GLU A 107 -19.90 -5.17 1.38
CA GLU A 107 -20.50 -4.55 0.19
C GLU A 107 -19.48 -3.64 -0.49
N TRP A 108 -18.99 -4.05 -1.66
CA TRP A 108 -18.01 -3.28 -2.43
C TRP A 108 -18.70 -2.21 -3.28
N PRO A 109 -18.11 -1.00 -3.40
CA PRO A 109 -18.65 0.03 -4.26
C PRO A 109 -18.47 -0.34 -5.73
N ASP A 110 -19.31 0.25 -6.59
CA ASP A 110 -19.18 0.18 -8.05
C ASP A 110 -18.09 1.15 -8.52
N LEU A 111 -16.84 0.85 -8.13
CA LEU A 111 -15.63 1.56 -8.54
C LEU A 111 -14.62 0.56 -9.10
N SER A 112 -14.06 0.88 -10.24
CA SER A 112 -12.90 0.19 -10.79
C SER A 112 -11.65 0.45 -9.94
N PHE A 113 -10.69 -0.46 -10.00
CA PHE A 113 -9.41 -0.25 -9.31
C PHE A 113 -8.69 1.02 -9.80
N GLY A 114 -8.80 1.35 -11.09
CA GLY A 114 -8.25 2.59 -11.66
C GLY A 114 -8.84 3.85 -11.01
N GLU A 115 -10.15 3.91 -10.85
CA GLU A 115 -10.82 5.03 -10.16
C GLU A 115 -10.39 5.13 -8.69
N ILE A 116 -10.25 3.99 -8.00
CA ILE A 116 -9.75 3.97 -6.61
C ILE A 116 -8.33 4.55 -6.54
N MET A 117 -7.45 4.19 -7.47
CA MET A 117 -6.08 4.69 -7.54
C MET A 117 -6.02 6.18 -7.91
N GLU A 118 -6.86 6.63 -8.85
CA GLU A 118 -6.97 8.04 -9.23
C GLU A 118 -7.43 8.90 -8.06
N ILE A 119 -8.42 8.43 -7.28
CA ILE A 119 -8.85 9.11 -6.05
C ILE A 119 -7.74 9.13 -5.00
N ALA A 120 -7.03 8.00 -4.81
CA ALA A 120 -6.03 7.85 -3.77
C ALA A 120 -4.77 8.68 -4.03
N PHE A 121 -4.31 8.71 -5.29
CA PHE A 121 -3.08 9.38 -5.66
C PHE A 121 -3.30 10.76 -6.26
N LYS A 122 -4.37 11.02 -7.01
CA LYS A 122 -4.75 12.33 -7.56
C LYS A 122 -3.54 13.18 -7.99
N ASP A 123 -3.22 14.23 -7.23
CA ASP A 123 -2.12 15.18 -7.51
C ASP A 123 -0.72 14.65 -7.08
N ARG A 124 -0.64 13.39 -6.65
CA ARG A 124 0.55 12.69 -6.12
C ARG A 124 0.98 11.54 -7.02
N TYR A 125 1.00 11.79 -8.32
CA TYR A 125 1.51 10.86 -9.33
C TYR A 125 2.63 11.52 -10.13
N ILE A 126 3.82 10.92 -10.11
CA ILE A 126 5.02 11.43 -10.76
C ILE A 126 5.19 10.73 -12.11
N THR A 127 5.09 11.53 -13.17
CA THR A 127 5.19 11.07 -14.57
C THR A 127 6.37 11.66 -15.33
N GLY A 128 7.19 12.51 -14.70
CA GLY A 128 8.40 13.09 -15.29
C GLY A 128 9.47 13.45 -14.26
N MET A 129 10.73 13.55 -14.70
CA MET A 129 11.88 13.92 -13.87
C MET A 129 11.90 15.39 -13.46
N ASP A 130 11.14 16.24 -14.14
CA ASP A 130 10.95 17.66 -13.83
C ASP A 130 9.94 17.90 -12.69
N HIS A 131 9.32 16.84 -12.16
CA HIS A 131 8.35 16.93 -11.08
C HIS A 131 8.96 17.57 -9.81
N PRO A 132 8.25 18.49 -9.11
CA PRO A 132 8.80 19.22 -7.97
C PRO A 132 9.39 18.34 -6.86
N VAL A 133 8.77 17.19 -6.58
CA VAL A 133 9.28 16.21 -5.60
C VAL A 133 10.67 15.69 -5.98
N ILE A 134 10.90 15.37 -7.26
CA ILE A 134 12.21 14.88 -7.73
C ILE A 134 13.25 16.00 -7.61
N ARG A 135 12.88 17.22 -8.01
CA ARG A 135 13.76 18.40 -7.88
C ARG A 135 14.15 18.67 -6.43
N ARG A 136 13.21 18.52 -5.48
CA ARG A 136 13.49 18.64 -4.04
C ARG A 136 14.43 17.54 -3.54
N LEU A 137 14.22 16.28 -3.95
CA LEU A 137 15.14 15.18 -3.60
C LEU A 137 16.56 15.42 -4.12
N ASN A 138 16.68 16.02 -5.30
CA ASN A 138 17.97 16.42 -5.88
C ASN A 138 18.57 17.69 -5.22
N GLY A 139 17.87 18.35 -4.31
CA GLY A 139 18.32 19.59 -3.66
C GLY A 139 18.27 20.83 -4.56
N GLU A 140 17.44 20.84 -5.60
CA GLU A 140 17.29 21.97 -6.52
C GLU A 140 16.33 23.06 -6.02
N ILE A 141 15.49 22.73 -5.03
CA ILE A 141 14.49 23.62 -4.41
C ILE A 141 14.39 23.37 -2.91
#